data_AF-A0A3M0WRD7-F1
#
_entry.id   AF-A0A3M0WRD7-F1
#
_cell.length_a   1.000
_cell.length_b   1.000
_cell.length_c   1.000
_cell.angle_alpha   90.00
_cell.angle_beta   90.00
_cell.angle_gamma   90.00
#
_symmetry.space_group_name_H-M   'P 1'
#
loop_
_entity.id
_entity.type
_entity.pdbx_description
1 polymer ?
#
loop_
_entity_poly.entity_id
_entity_poly.type
_entity_poly.pdbx_seq_one_letter_code
_entity_poly.pdbx_strand_id
1 'polypeptide(L)'
;MAYKHIQIPDGEKITFSNGKLNVPDNPIVAFIEGDGIGVDITPASIRVWDAAVEKAYGGKRKIAWMEIYSGEKAASLYDGNYMPEETFEAMREFLVGVKGPLTTPIGGGFRSLNVTLRQVLDLYACVRPVRWIPGTPSPVRKPEKMDIVIFRENTEDVYSGIEWRAETEEAKAIIDFM
;
A
#
# COMPACT_ATOMS: atom_id res chain seq x y z
N MET A 1 -18.90 -6.51 10.83
CA MET A 1 -18.54 -5.50 11.85
C MET A 1 -18.82 -4.14 11.23
N ALA A 2 -19.27 -3.16 12.02
CA ALA A 2 -19.46 -1.81 11.48
C ALA A 2 -18.13 -1.07 11.60
N TYR A 3 -17.61 -0.60 10.46
CA TYR A 3 -16.47 0.30 10.40
C TYR A 3 -16.80 1.64 11.07
N LYS A 4 -15.84 2.27 11.76
CA LYS A 4 -16.08 3.52 12.51
C LYS A 4 -16.16 4.71 11.56
N HIS A 5 -15.19 4.86 10.66
CA HIS A 5 -15.21 5.93 9.65
C HIS A 5 -15.23 5.44 8.21
N ILE A 6 -14.90 4.18 7.93
CA ILE A 6 -14.93 3.63 6.57
C ILE A 6 -16.37 3.38 6.14
N GLN A 7 -16.72 3.83 4.94
CA GLN A 7 -18.03 3.60 4.32
C GLN A 7 -17.89 2.57 3.20
N ILE A 8 -18.63 1.47 3.29
CA ILE A 8 -18.64 0.44 2.26
C ILE A 8 -19.51 0.93 1.09
N PRO A 9 -18.96 1.08 -0.13
CA PRO A 9 -19.74 1.51 -1.29
C PRO A 9 -20.65 0.38 -1.80
N ASP A 10 -21.58 0.73 -2.69
CA ASP A 10 -22.38 -0.26 -3.42
C ASP A 10 -21.49 -1.00 -4.44
N GLY A 11 -21.12 -2.24 -4.10
CA GLY A 11 -20.23 -3.09 -4.87
C GLY A 11 -20.08 -4.48 -4.26
N GLU A 12 -19.33 -5.35 -4.94
CA GLU A 12 -19.12 -6.73 -4.51
C GLU A 12 -17.66 -6.99 -4.10
N LYS A 13 -17.45 -7.82 -3.09
CA LYS A 13 -16.10 -8.16 -2.62
C LYS A 13 -15.37 -9.03 -3.62
N ILE A 14 -14.09 -8.74 -3.82
CA ILE A 14 -13.17 -9.72 -4.39
C ILE A 14 -13.01 -10.85 -3.37
N THR A 15 -13.08 -12.10 -3.82
CA THR A 15 -12.87 -13.28 -2.96
C THR A 15 -11.66 -14.07 -3.43
N PHE A 16 -11.08 -14.87 -2.54
CA PHE A 16 -9.97 -15.76 -2.86
C PHE A 16 -10.35 -17.19 -2.52
N SER A 17 -10.36 -18.07 -3.51
CA SER A 17 -10.63 -19.49 -3.31
C SER A 17 -9.78 -20.33 -4.27
N ASN A 18 -9.31 -21.50 -3.80
CA ASN A 18 -8.52 -22.43 -4.61
C ASN A 18 -7.30 -21.80 -5.31
N GLY A 19 -6.62 -20.87 -4.64
CA GLY A 19 -5.43 -20.19 -5.20
C GLY A 19 -5.72 -19.12 -6.26
N LYS A 20 -6.99 -18.72 -6.45
CA LYS A 20 -7.39 -17.74 -7.45
C LYS A 20 -8.27 -16.63 -6.85
N LEU A 21 -8.08 -15.42 -7.35
CA LEU A 21 -8.98 -14.30 -7.09
C LEU A 21 -10.24 -14.45 -7.98
N ASN A 22 -11.41 -14.38 -7.36
CA ASN A 22 -12.69 -14.23 -8.05
C ASN A 22 -13.08 -12.75 -7.98
N VAL A 23 -13.07 -12.10 -9.15
CA VAL A 23 -13.29 -10.66 -9.27
C VAL A 23 -14.66 -10.43 -9.93
N PRO A 24 -15.64 -9.84 -9.22
CA PRO A 24 -16.95 -9.49 -9.80
C PRO A 24 -16.84 -8.35 -10.81
N ASP A 25 -17.93 -7.98 -11.46
CA ASP A 25 -17.96 -6.88 -12.44
C ASP A 25 -17.97 -5.48 -11.79
N ASN A 26 -18.40 -5.40 -10.52
CA ASN A 26 -18.44 -4.20 -9.68
C ASN A 26 -17.57 -4.31 -8.42
N PRO A 27 -16.26 -4.65 -8.53
CA PRO A 27 -15.44 -4.97 -7.38
C PRO A 27 -15.23 -3.77 -6.46
N ILE A 28 -15.34 -4.01 -5.15
CA ILE A 28 -14.90 -3.05 -4.14
C ILE A 28 -13.38 -3.08 -4.08
N VAL A 29 -12.75 -1.92 -4.30
CA VAL A 29 -11.30 -1.73 -4.20
C VAL A 29 -11.02 -0.65 -3.17
N ALA A 30 -10.23 -1.00 -2.16
CA ALA A 30 -9.84 -0.05 -1.14
C ALA A 30 -8.83 0.97 -1.68
N PHE A 31 -8.90 2.22 -1.23
CA PHE A 31 -7.84 3.18 -1.50
C PHE A 31 -7.50 4.04 -0.29
N ILE A 32 -6.21 4.36 -0.13
CA ILE A 32 -5.73 5.39 0.78
C ILE A 32 -5.28 6.58 -0.06
N GLU A 33 -5.88 7.76 0.17
CA GLU A 33 -5.51 9.01 -0.53
C GLU A 33 -4.00 9.30 -0.44
N GLY A 34 -3.43 9.12 0.76
CA GLY A 34 -2.03 9.36 1.05
C GLY A 34 -1.76 10.81 1.49
N ASP A 35 -0.56 11.04 1.99
CA ASP A 35 -0.10 12.32 2.51
C ASP A 35 0.58 13.16 1.42
N GLY A 36 0.76 14.46 1.67
CA GLY A 36 1.45 15.37 0.75
C GLY A 36 0.83 15.36 -0.65
N ILE A 37 1.59 14.91 -1.66
CA ILE A 37 1.12 14.84 -3.06
C ILE A 37 0.00 13.80 -3.29
N GLY A 38 -0.36 13.00 -2.28
CA GLY A 38 -1.46 12.02 -2.35
C GLY A 38 -2.79 12.64 -2.79
N VAL A 39 -3.08 13.85 -2.30
CA VAL A 39 -4.29 14.62 -2.62
C VAL A 39 -4.40 14.97 -4.12
N ASP A 40 -3.27 15.02 -4.83
CA ASP A 40 -3.23 15.32 -6.26
C ASP A 40 -3.25 14.04 -7.10
N ILE A 41 -2.36 13.09 -6.77
CA ILE A 41 -2.10 11.93 -7.64
C ILE A 41 -3.15 10.84 -7.49
N THR A 42 -3.76 10.67 -6.32
CA THR A 42 -4.75 9.61 -6.08
C THR A 42 -6.05 9.89 -6.85
N PRO A 43 -6.66 11.10 -6.77
CA PRO A 43 -7.82 11.42 -7.60
C PRO A 43 -7.53 11.38 -9.10
N ALA A 44 -6.33 11.79 -9.52
CA ALA A 44 -5.91 11.69 -10.93
C ALA A 44 -5.83 10.23 -11.40
N SER A 45 -5.28 9.33 -10.58
CA SER A 45 -5.18 7.90 -10.89
C SER A 45 -6.55 7.25 -11.00
N ILE A 46 -7.46 7.53 -10.04
CA ILE A 46 -8.84 7.04 -10.06
C ILE A 46 -9.56 7.44 -11.36
N ARG A 47 -9.47 8.71 -11.77
CA ARG A 47 -10.07 9.17 -13.04
C ARG A 47 -9.56 8.40 -14.26
N VAL A 48 -8.25 8.12 -14.31
CA VAL A 48 -7.64 7.37 -15.41
C VAL A 48 -8.11 5.90 -15.40
N TRP A 49 -8.14 5.27 -14.23
CA TRP A 49 -8.60 3.88 -14.10
C TRP A 49 -10.07 3.72 -14.46
N ASP A 50 -10.94 4.60 -13.95
CA ASP A 50 -12.37 4.59 -14.27
C ASP A 50 -12.59 4.73 -15.78
N ALA A 51 -11.91 5.68 -16.44
CA ALA A 51 -12.00 5.86 -17.89
C ALA A 51 -11.47 4.65 -18.68
N ALA A 52 -10.41 3.99 -18.18
CA ALA A 52 -9.86 2.80 -18.82
C ALA A 52 -10.83 1.61 -18.71
N VAL A 53 -11.43 1.41 -17.53
CA VAL A 53 -12.45 0.37 -17.29
C VAL A 53 -13.67 0.62 -18.17
N GLU A 54 -14.20 1.85 -18.17
CA GLU A 54 -15.34 2.22 -19.02
C GLU A 54 -15.06 1.92 -20.49
N LYS A 55 -13.90 2.36 -21.00
CA LYS A 55 -13.51 2.13 -22.40
C LYS A 55 -13.31 0.64 -22.73
N ALA A 56 -12.72 -0.14 -21.82
CA ALA A 56 -12.41 -1.55 -22.06
C ALA A 56 -13.65 -2.44 -22.01
N TYR A 57 -14.63 -2.12 -21.17
CA TYR A 57 -15.77 -2.98 -20.88
C TYR A 57 -17.12 -2.40 -21.31
N GLY A 58 -17.17 -1.16 -21.81
CA GLY A 58 -18.39 -0.53 -22.31
C GLY A 58 -19.48 -0.46 -21.24
N GLY A 59 -19.14 -0.04 -20.03
CA GLY A 59 -20.05 0.06 -18.89
C GLY A 59 -20.41 -1.25 -18.20
N LYS A 60 -19.98 -2.42 -18.71
CA LYS A 60 -20.25 -3.72 -18.06
C LYS A 60 -19.50 -3.91 -16.75
N ARG A 61 -18.42 -3.15 -16.53
CA ARG A 61 -17.60 -3.19 -15.32
C ARG A 61 -17.40 -1.81 -14.75
N LYS A 62 -17.29 -1.72 -13.43
CA LYS A 62 -17.04 -0.47 -12.71
C LYS A 62 -16.37 -0.75 -11.37
N ILE A 63 -15.40 0.06 -10.97
CA ILE A 63 -14.79 -0.09 -9.64
C ILE A 63 -15.66 0.64 -8.61
N ALA A 64 -15.94 -0.02 -7.48
CA ALA A 64 -16.56 0.60 -6.31
C ALA A 64 -15.44 1.01 -5.34
N TRP A 65 -15.01 2.27 -5.43
CA TRP A 65 -13.91 2.79 -4.61
C TRP A 65 -14.32 2.95 -3.15
N MET A 66 -13.57 2.30 -2.25
CA MET A 66 -13.77 2.40 -0.80
C MET A 66 -12.59 3.13 -0.17
N GLU A 67 -12.82 4.34 0.33
CA GLU A 67 -11.76 5.08 1.01
C GLU A 67 -11.47 4.46 2.39
N ILE A 68 -10.20 4.18 2.66
CA ILE A 68 -9.69 3.76 3.96
C ILE A 68 -8.54 4.68 4.37
N TYR A 69 -8.25 4.76 5.67
CA TYR A 69 -7.45 5.86 6.21
C TYR A 69 -6.11 5.38 6.78
N SER A 70 -5.03 6.04 6.37
CA SER A 70 -3.71 5.96 6.99
C SER A 70 -2.97 7.28 6.78
N GLY A 71 -2.00 7.60 7.63
CA GLY A 71 -1.23 8.84 7.55
C GLY A 71 -1.89 10.00 8.30
N GLU A 72 -1.63 11.22 7.86
CA GLU A 72 -2.09 12.47 8.49
C GLU A 72 -3.62 12.59 8.47
N LYS A 73 -4.25 12.12 7.39
CA LYS A 73 -5.72 12.05 7.29
C LYS A 73 -6.32 11.12 8.34
N ALA A 74 -5.67 9.99 8.60
CA ALA A 74 -6.09 9.11 9.69
C ALA A 74 -5.84 9.75 11.07
N ALA A 75 -4.67 10.34 11.30
CA ALA A 75 -4.40 11.00 12.57
C ALA A 75 -5.44 12.07 12.91
N SER A 76 -5.95 12.79 11.90
CA SER A 76 -7.01 13.79 12.06
C SER A 76 -8.38 13.19 12.39
N LEU A 77 -8.72 12.02 11.83
CA LEU A 77 -10.01 11.35 12.03
C LEU A 77 -10.06 10.46 13.28
N TYR A 78 -8.90 10.00 13.75
CA TYR A 78 -8.75 8.98 14.79
C TYR A 78 -7.92 9.45 15.98
N ASP A 79 -8.08 10.70 16.41
CA ASP A 79 -7.50 11.23 17.65
C ASP A 79 -5.97 11.02 17.75
N GLY A 80 -5.26 11.26 16.63
CA GLY A 80 -3.82 11.09 16.52
C GLY A 80 -3.35 9.69 16.09
N ASN A 81 -4.26 8.75 15.83
CA ASN A 81 -3.89 7.44 15.31
C ASN A 81 -3.67 7.46 13.78
N TYR A 82 -2.41 7.31 13.36
CA TYR A 82 -1.99 7.30 11.96
C TYR A 82 -2.29 5.99 11.21
N MET A 83 -2.63 4.92 11.93
CA MET A 83 -2.92 3.61 11.34
C MET A 83 -3.97 2.88 12.20
N PRO A 84 -5.26 3.23 12.06
CA PRO A 84 -6.33 2.60 12.82
C PRO A 84 -6.51 1.12 12.43
N GLU A 85 -6.91 0.28 13.39
CA GLU A 85 -7.05 -1.17 13.16
C GLU A 85 -8.07 -1.49 12.06
N GLU A 86 -9.13 -0.70 11.95
CA GLU A 86 -10.16 -0.91 10.93
C GLU A 86 -9.61 -0.80 9.49
N THR A 87 -8.50 -0.08 9.29
CA THR A 87 -7.79 -0.06 7.99
C THR A 87 -7.18 -1.42 7.66
N PHE A 88 -6.61 -2.12 8.65
CA PHE A 88 -6.09 -3.48 8.46
C PHE A 88 -7.22 -4.48 8.25
N GLU A 89 -8.30 -4.38 9.03
CA GLU A 89 -9.50 -5.20 8.86
C GLU A 89 -10.07 -5.07 7.43
N ALA A 90 -10.21 -3.83 6.95
CA ALA A 90 -10.65 -3.56 5.59
C ALA A 90 -9.72 -4.15 4.53
N MET A 91 -8.40 -4.00 4.67
CA MET A 91 -7.47 -4.59 3.70
C MET A 91 -7.51 -6.12 3.69
N ARG A 92 -7.65 -6.76 4.86
CA ARG A 92 -7.81 -8.23 4.95
C ARG A 92 -9.13 -8.70 4.35
N GLU A 93 -10.21 -7.94 4.54
CA GLU A 93 -11.55 -8.31 4.07
C GLU A 93 -11.74 -8.08 2.56
N PHE A 94 -11.22 -6.97 2.02
CA PHE A 94 -11.43 -6.56 0.63
C PHE A 94 -10.28 -6.91 -0.33
N LEU A 95 -9.18 -7.48 0.21
CA LEU A 95 -8.04 -8.11 -0.47
C LEU A 95 -7.16 -7.21 -1.35
N VAL A 96 -7.76 -6.28 -2.09
CA VAL A 96 -7.07 -5.42 -3.06
C VAL A 96 -7.24 -3.97 -2.66
N GLY A 97 -6.10 -3.27 -2.55
CA GLY A 97 -6.10 -1.84 -2.30
C GLY A 97 -4.95 -1.12 -2.97
N VAL A 98 -5.13 0.18 -3.19
CA VAL A 98 -4.12 1.10 -3.72
C VAL A 98 -3.87 2.22 -2.72
N LYS A 99 -2.68 2.81 -2.72
CA LYS A 99 -2.37 3.92 -1.82
C LYS A 99 -1.49 4.98 -2.46
N GLY A 100 -1.75 6.24 -2.10
CA GLY A 100 -0.78 7.32 -2.25
C GLY A 100 0.44 7.16 -1.33
N PRO A 101 1.41 8.08 -1.36
CA PRO A 101 2.53 8.08 -0.43
C PRO A 101 2.07 8.31 1.02
N LEU A 102 2.85 7.85 2.00
CA LEU A 102 2.58 8.11 3.42
C LEU A 102 3.82 8.70 4.07
N THR A 103 3.64 9.79 4.82
CA THR A 103 4.68 10.42 5.61
C THR A 103 4.99 9.53 6.81
N THR A 104 6.26 9.17 6.99
CA THR A 104 6.72 8.53 8.22
C THR A 104 7.31 9.63 9.12
N PRO A 105 6.68 9.97 10.26
CA PRO A 105 7.22 10.98 11.15
C PRO A 105 8.61 10.57 11.65
N ILE A 106 9.56 11.50 11.61
CA ILE A 106 10.94 11.27 12.07
C ILE A 106 10.97 11.41 13.59
N GLY A 107 11.48 10.40 14.30
CA GLY A 107 11.77 10.47 15.75
C GLY A 107 10.63 10.06 16.70
N GLY A 108 9.44 9.72 16.19
CA GLY A 108 8.41 9.02 16.96
C GLY A 108 8.60 7.50 16.80
N GLY A 109 8.51 6.73 17.89
CA GLY A 109 8.84 5.30 17.98
C GLY A 109 8.03 4.31 17.12
N PHE A 110 7.45 4.74 16.00
CA PHE A 110 6.87 3.86 14.99
C PHE A 110 7.87 3.64 13.85
N ARG A 111 8.13 2.37 13.54
CA ARG A 111 8.70 1.98 12.24
C ARG A 111 7.74 2.44 11.14
N SER A 112 8.28 2.70 9.94
CA SER A 112 7.52 3.26 8.82
C SER A 112 6.13 2.64 8.64
N LEU A 113 5.10 3.48 8.45
CA LEU A 113 3.72 3.03 8.20
C LEU A 113 3.63 2.01 7.06
N ASN A 114 4.47 2.15 6.03
CA ASN A 114 4.53 1.22 4.91
C ASN A 114 5.14 -0.14 5.32
N VAL A 115 6.11 -0.15 6.24
CA VAL A 115 6.72 -1.38 6.77
C VAL A 115 5.70 -2.12 7.63
N THR A 116 5.03 -1.40 8.55
CA THR A 116 3.96 -1.97 9.36
C THR A 116 2.86 -2.59 8.50
N LEU A 117 2.44 -1.89 7.44
CA LEU A 117 1.44 -2.41 6.49
C LEU A 117 1.85 -3.77 5.91
N ARG A 118 3.11 -3.89 5.48
CA ARG A 118 3.63 -5.11 4.85
C ARG A 118 3.74 -6.26 5.84
N GLN A 119 4.21 -5.98 7.06
CA GLN A 119 4.38 -7.00 8.09
C GLN A 119 3.03 -7.51 8.61
N VAL A 120 2.10 -6.60 8.90
CA VAL A 120 0.78 -6.96 9.46
C VAL A 120 -0.11 -7.71 8.47
N LEU A 121 0.06 -7.44 7.17
CA LEU A 121 -0.69 -8.08 6.09
C LEU A 121 0.10 -9.20 5.38
N ASP A 122 1.30 -9.53 5.86
CA ASP A 122 2.19 -10.54 5.27
C ASP A 122 2.42 -10.36 3.75
N LEU A 123 2.63 -9.11 3.33
CA LEU A 123 2.90 -8.75 1.93
C LEU A 123 4.39 -9.00 1.60
N TYR A 124 4.80 -10.27 1.60
CA TYR A 124 6.19 -10.73 1.51
C TYR A 124 6.90 -10.38 0.20
N ALA A 125 6.16 -10.14 -0.89
CA ALA A 125 6.73 -9.82 -2.20
C ALA A 125 6.53 -8.33 -2.56
N CYS A 126 7.62 -7.57 -2.63
CA CYS A 126 7.63 -6.24 -3.24
C CYS A 126 7.98 -6.37 -4.73
N VAL A 127 6.95 -6.37 -5.57
CA VAL A 127 7.09 -6.50 -7.04
C VAL A 127 7.21 -5.12 -7.68
N ARG A 128 8.29 -4.88 -8.44
CA ARG A 128 8.58 -3.59 -9.09
C ARG A 128 8.87 -3.77 -10.58
N PRO A 129 7.88 -3.57 -11.47
CA PRO A 129 8.14 -3.46 -12.89
C PRO A 129 8.88 -2.15 -13.19
N VAL A 130 10.01 -2.25 -13.90
CA VAL A 130 10.82 -1.10 -14.33
C VAL A 130 10.95 -1.17 -15.84
N ARG A 131 10.25 -0.27 -16.52
CA ARG A 131 10.29 -0.13 -17.98
C ARG A 131 10.41 1.34 -18.38
N TRP A 132 11.05 1.60 -19.51
CA TRP A 132 11.07 2.93 -20.08
C TRP A 132 9.78 3.22 -20.85
N ILE A 133 9.28 4.46 -20.72
CA ILE A 133 8.14 4.97 -21.48
C ILE A 133 8.69 5.90 -22.56
N PRO A 134 8.32 5.70 -23.85
CA PRO A 134 8.78 6.55 -24.93
C PRO A 134 8.58 8.05 -24.65
N GLY A 135 9.64 8.83 -24.80
CA GLY A 135 9.65 10.27 -24.55
C GLY A 135 10.07 10.68 -23.13
N THR A 136 10.21 9.75 -22.18
CA THR A 136 10.73 10.07 -20.85
C THR A 136 12.22 10.43 -20.93
N PRO A 137 12.65 11.61 -20.43
CA PRO A 137 14.06 11.98 -20.35
C PRO A 137 14.86 10.92 -19.58
N SER A 138 16.05 10.59 -20.06
CA SER A 138 16.88 9.56 -19.45
C SER A 138 18.34 9.96 -19.39
N PRO A 139 19.06 9.63 -18.28
CA PRO A 139 20.49 9.87 -18.18
C PRO A 139 21.34 8.82 -18.93
N VAL A 140 20.75 7.73 -19.43
CA VAL A 140 21.47 6.66 -20.14
C VAL A 140 21.24 6.70 -21.64
N ARG A 141 22.17 6.14 -22.43
CA ARG A 141 22.14 6.19 -23.90
C ARG A 141 21.04 5.35 -24.55
N LYS A 142 20.64 4.25 -23.92
CA LYS A 142 19.70 3.26 -24.47
C LYS A 142 18.63 2.85 -23.45
N PRO A 143 17.79 3.79 -22.98
CA PRO A 143 16.80 3.51 -21.93
C PRO A 143 15.70 2.54 -22.38
N GLU A 144 15.45 2.44 -23.68
CA GLU A 144 14.46 1.54 -24.27
C GLU A 144 14.77 0.05 -24.03
N LYS A 145 16.01 -0.28 -23.65
CA LYS A 145 16.39 -1.64 -23.25
C LYS A 145 16.00 -2.01 -21.83
N MET A 146 15.53 -1.05 -21.03
CA MET A 146 15.06 -1.30 -19.68
C MET A 146 13.65 -1.88 -19.73
N ASP A 147 13.55 -3.19 -19.49
CA ASP A 147 12.29 -3.91 -19.31
C ASP A 147 12.54 -5.11 -18.37
N ILE A 148 12.38 -4.87 -17.07
CA ILE A 148 12.63 -5.87 -16.02
C ILE A 148 11.52 -5.85 -14.98
N VAL A 149 11.37 -6.96 -14.26
CA VAL A 149 10.52 -7.06 -13.07
C VAL A 149 11.39 -7.49 -11.90
N ILE A 150 11.48 -6.64 -10.88
CA ILE A 150 12.22 -6.95 -9.66
C ILE A 150 11.26 -7.57 -8.64
N PHE A 151 11.59 -8.77 -8.17
CA PHE A 151 10.96 -9.40 -7.01
C PHE A 151 11.89 -9.21 -5.82
N ARG A 152 11.48 -8.36 -4.88
CA ARG A 152 12.23 -8.05 -3.66
C ARG A 152 11.52 -8.68 -2.47
N GLU A 153 12.24 -9.47 -1.68
CA GLU A 153 11.81 -9.95 -0.35
C GLU A 153 11.50 -8.74 0.55
N ASN A 154 10.39 -8.80 1.30
CA ASN A 154 9.76 -7.62 1.89
C ASN A 154 9.29 -7.83 3.35
N THR A 155 9.67 -8.95 3.96
CA THR A 155 9.34 -9.36 5.34
C THR A 155 10.57 -9.46 6.24
N GLU A 156 11.76 -9.77 5.71
CA GLU A 156 12.97 -10.06 6.49
C GLU A 156 14.09 -9.00 6.28
N ASP A 157 15.35 -9.45 6.24
CA ASP A 157 16.58 -8.65 6.13
C ASP A 157 16.73 -7.66 7.30
N VAL A 158 17.64 -6.70 7.19
CA VAL A 158 17.79 -5.58 8.13
C VAL A 158 16.50 -4.75 8.29
N TYR A 159 15.53 -4.90 7.37
CA TYR A 159 14.21 -4.29 7.44
C TYR A 159 13.30 -4.92 8.51
N SER A 160 13.65 -6.09 9.04
CA SER A 160 13.03 -6.66 10.25
C SER A 160 13.23 -5.76 11.48
N GLY A 161 14.21 -4.86 11.43
CA GLY A 161 14.52 -3.88 12.47
C GLY A 161 15.04 -4.48 13.78
N ILE A 162 15.52 -5.73 13.76
CA ILE A 162 16.15 -6.33 14.93
C ILE A 162 17.51 -5.64 15.13
N GLU A 163 17.50 -4.57 15.92
CA GLU A 163 18.65 -3.70 16.14
C GLU A 163 18.65 -3.15 17.57
N TRP A 164 19.84 -2.84 18.08
CA TRP A 164 20.03 -2.24 19.40
C TRP A 164 20.91 -1.02 19.26
N ARG A 165 20.59 0.02 20.03
CA ARG A 165 21.39 1.23 20.07
C ARG A 165 22.74 0.91 20.73
N ALA A 166 23.81 1.52 20.22
CA ALA A 166 25.13 1.39 20.83
C ALA A 166 25.09 1.72 22.34
N GLU A 167 25.89 1.00 23.11
CA GLU A 167 26.07 1.16 24.55
C GLU A 167 24.88 0.75 25.44
N THR A 168 23.78 0.22 24.88
CA THR A 168 22.70 -0.34 25.70
C THR A 168 23.05 -1.71 26.27
N GLU A 169 22.36 -2.11 27.34
CA GLU A 169 22.59 -3.41 27.99
C GLU A 169 22.27 -4.57 27.05
N GLU A 170 21.24 -4.45 26.21
CA GLU A 170 20.89 -5.47 25.22
C GLU A 170 21.98 -5.61 24.15
N ALA A 171 22.56 -4.49 23.70
CA ALA A 171 23.67 -4.51 22.74
C ALA A 171 24.90 -5.19 23.35
N LYS A 172 25.25 -4.85 24.59
CA LYS A 172 26.37 -5.49 25.32
C LYS A 172 26.14 -6.98 25.50
N ALA A 173 24.94 -7.39 25.91
CA ALA A 173 24.60 -8.80 26.11
C ALA A 173 24.76 -9.63 24.83
N ILE A 174 24.42 -9.08 23.67
CA ILE A 174 24.63 -9.75 22.38
C ILE A 174 26.10 -9.82 22.00
N ILE A 175 26.85 -8.72 22.21
CA ILE A 175 28.30 -8.70 21.96
C ILE A 175 29.02 -9.72 22.84
N ASP A 176 28.66 -9.80 24.12
CA ASP A 176 29.25 -10.74 25.08
C ASP A 176 28.87 -12.21 24.80
N PHE A 177 27.77 -12.44 24.09
CA PHE A 177 27.34 -13.78 23.67
C PHE A 177 28.11 -14.32 22.45
N MET A 178 28.63 -13.43 21.59
CA MET A 178 29.34 -13.79 20.35
C MET A 178 30.81 -14.16 20.58
#